data_AF-A0A1V5PRM4-F1
#
_entry.id   AF-A0A1V5PRM4-F1
#
_cell.length_a   1.000
_cell.length_b   1.000
_cell.length_c   1.000
_cell.angle_alpha   90.00
_cell.angle_beta   90.00
_cell.angle_gamma   90.00
#
_symmetry.space_group_name_H-M   'P 1'
#
loop_
_entity.id
_entity.type
_entity.pdbx_description
1 polymer ?
#
loop_
_entity_poly.entity_id
_entity_poly.type
_entity_poly.pdbx_seq_one_letter_code
_entity_poly.pdbx_strand_id
1 'polypeptide(L)'
;MVLKAIESASDGPVEEGCVGGGTGMICYEFKGGIGTSSRVLPEKEGSYTAGVLVMANQGRRRDLIIKGLPVGKEITDLLSASRKGYGSIIIVVATDAPLTSRQLNRISKRASLGLARTGTTANNGSGEIILSFSTAYKIPHYPEEFTCDVKILSDTHINPLFEAVEEATEEAVINALCAATTMKGRDDNIVYTLPLDRVKMIMKKYGLQ
;
A
#
# COMPACT_ATOMS: atom_id res chain seq x y z
N MET A 1 -2.73 -24.52 -0.42
CA MET A 1 -2.89 -23.11 -0.82
C MET A 1 -1.67 -22.28 -0.43
N VAL A 2 -1.23 -22.28 0.84
CA VAL A 2 -0.04 -21.52 1.29
C VAL A 2 1.25 -21.91 0.53
N LEU A 3 1.59 -23.20 0.49
CA LEU A 3 2.80 -23.67 -0.22
C LEU A 3 2.79 -23.27 -1.70
N LYS A 4 1.67 -23.47 -2.38
CA LYS A 4 1.49 -23.06 -3.79
C LYS A 4 1.79 -21.58 -4.00
N ALA A 5 1.36 -20.70 -3.08
CA ALA A 5 1.62 -19.26 -3.19
C ALA A 5 3.11 -18.93 -2.99
N ILE A 6 3.82 -19.68 -2.14
CA ILE A 6 5.26 -19.54 -1.94
C ILE A 6 6.00 -20.00 -3.21
N GLU A 7 5.63 -21.18 -3.74
CA GLU A 7 6.27 -21.79 -4.91
C GLU A 7 6.00 -21.03 -6.21
N SER A 8 4.88 -20.31 -6.31
CA SER A 8 4.52 -19.51 -7.49
C SER A 8 5.03 -18.07 -7.44
N ALA A 9 5.76 -17.67 -6.39
CA ALA A 9 6.30 -16.31 -6.31
C ALA A 9 7.36 -16.09 -7.40
N SER A 10 7.20 -15.02 -8.17
CA SER A 10 8.11 -14.66 -9.27
C SER A 10 8.42 -13.16 -9.25
N ASP A 11 9.44 -12.79 -10.01
CA ASP A 11 9.71 -11.41 -10.40
C ASP A 11 8.72 -10.94 -11.50
N GLY A 12 8.87 -9.67 -11.91
CA GLY A 12 8.06 -9.06 -12.95
C GLY A 12 6.77 -8.41 -12.45
N PRO A 13 5.78 -8.19 -13.35
CA PRO A 13 4.51 -7.58 -12.99
C PRO A 13 3.78 -8.34 -11.88
N VAL A 14 3.24 -7.61 -10.91
CA VAL A 14 2.46 -8.17 -9.80
C VAL A 14 0.98 -8.03 -10.13
N GLU A 15 0.22 -9.12 -10.00
CA GLU A 15 -1.23 -9.09 -10.16
C GLU A 15 -1.88 -8.31 -8.99
N GLU A 16 -2.79 -7.39 -9.30
CA GLU A 16 -3.44 -6.49 -8.34
C GLU A 16 -4.97 -6.69 -8.30
N GLY A 17 -5.63 -6.07 -7.33
CA GLY A 17 -7.06 -6.15 -7.13
C GLY A 17 -7.49 -7.38 -6.35
N CYS A 18 -8.47 -8.12 -6.87
CA CYS A 18 -9.19 -9.17 -6.15
C CYS A 18 -8.46 -10.53 -6.10
N VAL A 19 -7.19 -10.54 -5.71
CA VAL A 19 -6.32 -11.72 -5.81
C VAL A 19 -5.64 -12.08 -4.49
N GLY A 20 -5.22 -13.34 -4.34
CA GLY A 20 -4.52 -13.83 -3.15
C GLY A 20 -5.26 -13.47 -1.85
N GLY A 21 -4.52 -12.88 -0.89
CA GLY A 21 -5.11 -12.38 0.36
C GLY A 21 -6.11 -11.24 0.17
N GLY A 22 -6.01 -10.48 -0.92
CA GLY A 22 -6.90 -9.36 -1.26
C GLY A 22 -8.28 -9.77 -1.81
N THR A 23 -8.49 -11.04 -2.14
CA THR A 23 -9.69 -11.53 -2.86
C THR A 23 -11.00 -11.00 -2.27
N GLY A 24 -11.20 -11.14 -0.97
CA GLY A 24 -12.44 -10.73 -0.28
C GLY A 24 -12.44 -9.32 0.33
N MET A 25 -11.39 -8.52 0.10
CA MET A 25 -11.16 -7.27 0.83
C MET A 25 -12.04 -6.10 0.34
N ILE A 26 -12.37 -5.19 1.25
CA ILE A 26 -13.21 -4.00 1.03
C ILE A 26 -12.46 -2.76 1.49
N CYS A 27 -12.18 -1.81 0.61
CA CYS A 27 -11.44 -0.60 0.91
C CYS A 27 -12.32 0.63 0.64
N TYR A 28 -12.49 1.52 1.62
CA TYR A 28 -13.39 2.68 1.55
C TYR A 28 -14.81 2.38 1.06
N GLU A 29 -15.32 1.18 1.42
CA GLU A 29 -16.64 0.67 1.00
C GLU A 29 -16.79 0.50 -0.52
N PHE A 30 -15.68 0.54 -1.25
CA PHE A 30 -15.53 -0.08 -2.56
C PHE A 30 -14.81 -1.42 -2.41
N LYS A 31 -14.72 -2.17 -3.51
CA LYS A 31 -13.90 -3.36 -3.54
C LYS A 31 -12.43 -2.95 -3.35
N GLY A 32 -11.78 -3.57 -2.37
CA GLY A 32 -10.34 -3.45 -2.13
C GLY A 32 -9.60 -4.67 -2.63
N GLY A 33 -8.36 -4.85 -2.17
CA GLY A 33 -7.55 -5.97 -2.61
C GLY A 33 -6.06 -5.76 -2.44
N ILE A 34 -5.28 -6.40 -3.31
CA ILE A 34 -3.84 -6.19 -3.42
C ILE A 34 -3.61 -4.94 -4.27
N GLY A 35 -2.66 -4.11 -3.85
CA GLY A 35 -2.12 -3.06 -4.69
C GLY A 35 -0.63 -2.89 -4.45
N THR A 36 0.09 -2.38 -5.44
CA THR A 36 1.52 -2.16 -5.38
C THR A 36 1.90 -0.87 -6.08
N SER A 37 3.01 -0.26 -5.67
CA SER A 37 3.66 0.83 -6.37
C SER A 37 5.13 0.88 -5.97
N SER A 38 5.95 1.60 -6.75
CA SER A 38 7.34 1.82 -6.43
C SER A 38 7.81 3.22 -6.85
N ARG A 39 8.92 3.65 -6.25
CA ARG A 39 9.65 4.87 -6.59
C ARG A 39 11.13 4.54 -6.68
N VAL A 40 11.79 5.11 -7.68
CA VAL A 40 13.24 5.06 -7.84
C VAL A 40 13.78 6.45 -7.57
N LEU A 41 14.73 6.57 -6.66
CA LEU A 41 15.37 7.83 -6.35
C LEU A 41 16.28 8.28 -7.51
N PRO A 42 16.46 9.59 -7.71
CA PRO A 42 17.49 10.12 -8.60
C PRO A 42 18.90 9.65 -8.23
N GLU A 43 19.82 9.66 -9.19
CA GLU A 43 21.21 9.24 -8.99
C GLU A 43 21.94 10.03 -7.88
N LYS A 44 21.71 11.35 -7.83
CA LYS A 44 22.23 12.23 -6.78
C LYS A 44 21.76 11.87 -5.36
N GLU A 45 20.73 11.05 -5.23
CA GLU A 45 20.13 10.60 -3.97
C GLU A 45 20.33 9.09 -3.73
N GLY A 46 21.18 8.45 -4.56
CA GLY A 46 21.65 7.07 -4.37
C GLY A 46 20.99 6.01 -5.24
N SER A 47 20.07 6.38 -6.15
CA SER A 47 19.39 5.46 -7.07
C SER A 47 18.64 4.29 -6.41
N TYR A 48 18.33 4.40 -5.12
CA TYR A 48 17.62 3.36 -4.41
C TYR A 48 16.17 3.26 -4.86
N THR A 49 15.62 2.06 -4.78
CA THR A 49 14.22 1.76 -5.03
C THR A 49 13.48 1.59 -3.72
N ALA A 50 12.28 2.15 -3.60
CA ALA A 50 11.30 1.82 -2.59
C ALA A 50 10.08 1.20 -3.27
N GLY A 51 9.79 -0.07 -2.96
CA GLY A 51 8.60 -0.78 -3.39
C GLY A 51 7.63 -0.96 -2.22
N VAL A 52 6.34 -0.80 -2.47
CA VAL A 52 5.28 -0.96 -1.46
C VAL A 52 4.20 -1.89 -2.01
N LEU A 53 3.87 -2.93 -1.24
CA LEU A 53 2.72 -3.80 -1.49
C LEU A 53 1.73 -3.69 -0.34
N VAL A 54 0.44 -3.53 -0.66
CA VAL A 54 -0.64 -3.40 0.31
C VAL A 54 -1.70 -4.47 0.13
N MET A 55 -2.30 -4.89 1.25
CA MET A 55 -3.59 -5.59 1.25
C MET A 55 -4.64 -4.66 1.86
N ALA A 56 -5.33 -3.91 0.99
CA ALA A 56 -6.21 -2.82 1.38
C ALA A 56 -7.62 -3.30 1.74
N ASN A 57 -8.00 -3.15 3.01
CA ASN A 57 -9.28 -3.56 3.57
C ASN A 57 -9.85 -2.53 4.57
N GLN A 58 -9.39 -1.29 4.57
CA GLN A 58 -9.64 -0.25 5.59
C GLN A 58 -10.59 0.86 5.10
N GLY A 59 -10.84 1.87 5.94
CA GLY A 59 -11.46 3.15 5.56
C GLY A 59 -12.98 3.16 5.36
N ARG A 60 -13.60 4.34 5.44
CA ARG A 60 -15.04 4.57 5.15
C ARG A 60 -15.23 5.38 3.89
N ARG A 61 -16.36 5.22 3.19
CA ARG A 61 -16.57 5.89 1.91
C ARG A 61 -16.21 7.37 1.94
N ARG A 62 -16.80 8.12 2.88
CA ARG A 62 -16.65 9.58 3.01
C ARG A 62 -15.21 10.07 3.24
N ASP A 63 -14.34 9.16 3.68
CA ASP A 63 -12.94 9.47 4.04
C ASP A 63 -12.01 9.29 2.83
N LEU A 64 -12.46 8.65 1.74
CA LEU A 64 -11.60 8.39 0.57
C LEU A 64 -11.14 9.70 -0.08
N ILE A 65 -9.83 9.88 -0.09
CA ILE A 65 -9.12 10.95 -0.78
C ILE A 65 -8.26 10.35 -1.88
N ILE A 66 -8.27 10.96 -3.08
CA ILE A 66 -7.38 10.60 -4.19
C ILE A 66 -6.78 11.90 -4.75
N LYS A 67 -5.45 12.02 -4.74
CA LYS A 67 -4.73 13.27 -5.12
C LYS A 67 -5.28 14.52 -4.42
N GLY A 68 -5.59 14.39 -3.12
CA GLY A 68 -6.18 15.47 -2.31
C GLY A 68 -7.67 15.75 -2.60
N LEU A 69 -8.30 15.09 -3.57
CA LEU A 69 -9.71 15.29 -3.91
C LEU A 69 -10.62 14.42 -3.04
N PRO A 70 -11.77 14.94 -2.58
CA PRO A 70 -12.69 14.22 -1.70
C PRO A 70 -13.59 13.24 -2.47
N VAL A 71 -12.98 12.30 -3.22
CA VAL A 71 -13.69 11.33 -4.09
C VAL A 71 -14.78 10.58 -3.34
N GLY A 72 -14.51 10.22 -2.08
CA GLY A 72 -15.47 9.57 -1.21
C GLY A 72 -16.76 10.35 -0.95
N LYS A 73 -16.69 11.68 -0.93
CA LYS A 73 -17.84 12.57 -0.72
C LYS A 73 -18.60 12.85 -2.02
N GLU A 74 -17.94 12.67 -3.17
CA GLU A 74 -18.54 12.85 -4.50
C GLU A 74 -19.23 11.57 -5.00
N ILE A 75 -18.82 10.39 -4.53
CA ILE A 75 -19.43 9.09 -4.87
C ILE A 75 -20.11 8.49 -3.64
N THR A 76 -21.37 8.88 -3.42
CA THR A 76 -22.16 8.53 -2.22
C THR A 76 -23.08 7.31 -2.41
N ASP A 77 -23.21 6.82 -3.64
CA ASP A 77 -23.96 5.62 -4.02
C ASP A 77 -23.07 4.36 -4.06
N LEU A 78 -23.53 3.23 -4.61
CA LEU A 78 -22.75 1.98 -4.69
C LEU A 78 -22.26 1.47 -3.31
N LEU A 79 -23.05 1.70 -2.26
CA LEU A 79 -22.75 1.21 -0.92
C LEU A 79 -23.22 -0.24 -0.76
N SER A 80 -22.40 -1.05 -0.11
CA SER A 80 -22.80 -2.40 0.31
C SER A 80 -23.62 -2.33 1.59
N ALA A 81 -24.70 -3.12 1.68
CA ALA A 81 -25.60 -3.11 2.83
C ALA A 81 -24.98 -3.65 4.14
N SER A 82 -23.79 -4.26 4.09
CA SER A 82 -23.34 -5.19 5.15
C SER A 82 -22.00 -4.88 5.82
N ARG A 83 -21.31 -3.77 5.49
CA ARG A 83 -19.99 -3.52 6.12
C ARG A 83 -20.12 -3.12 7.59
N LYS A 84 -19.97 -4.12 8.47
CA LYS A 84 -19.81 -3.95 9.92
C LYS A 84 -18.31 -3.86 10.24
N GLY A 85 -17.86 -2.74 10.82
CA GLY A 85 -16.45 -2.52 11.20
C GLY A 85 -15.64 -1.63 10.25
N TYR A 86 -14.39 -1.35 10.63
CA TYR A 86 -13.48 -0.43 9.93
C TYR A 86 -12.41 -1.13 9.10
N GLY A 87 -12.21 -2.43 9.31
CA GLY A 87 -11.40 -3.28 8.45
C GLY A 87 -9.95 -3.43 8.90
N SER A 88 -9.00 -3.41 7.96
CA SER A 88 -7.57 -3.53 8.24
C SER A 88 -6.73 -3.19 7.01
N ILE A 89 -5.42 -3.07 7.18
CA ILE A 89 -4.46 -3.09 6.07
C ILE A 89 -3.12 -3.62 6.56
N ILE A 90 -2.50 -4.41 5.69
CA ILE A 90 -1.09 -4.79 5.81
C ILE A 90 -0.33 -4.04 4.74
N ILE A 91 0.77 -3.40 5.13
CA ILE A 91 1.69 -2.71 4.23
C ILE A 91 3.07 -3.36 4.35
N VAL A 92 3.63 -3.76 3.22
CA VAL A 92 4.99 -4.28 3.13
C VAL A 92 5.82 -3.32 2.31
N VAL A 93 6.91 -2.83 2.87
CA VAL A 93 7.87 -1.94 2.22
C VAL A 93 9.17 -2.68 2.00
N ALA A 94 9.66 -2.68 0.76
CA ALA A 94 10.95 -3.23 0.36
C ALA A 94 11.83 -2.11 -0.19
N THR A 95 13.13 -2.12 0.14
CA THR A 95 14.10 -1.21 -0.46
C THR A 95 15.46 -1.85 -0.60
N ASP A 96 16.21 -1.46 -1.63
CA ASP A 96 17.62 -1.80 -1.79
C ASP A 96 18.57 -0.79 -1.09
N ALA A 97 18.03 0.21 -0.40
CA ALA A 97 18.82 1.12 0.41
C ALA A 97 19.45 0.39 1.61
N PRO A 98 20.74 0.62 1.92
CA PRO A 98 21.43 -0.03 3.03
C PRO A 98 21.00 0.58 4.37
N LEU A 99 19.99 -0.03 5.00
CA LEU A 99 19.33 0.51 6.19
C LEU A 99 19.42 -0.45 7.38
N THR A 100 19.72 0.11 8.54
CA THR A 100 19.62 -0.59 9.83
C THR A 100 18.17 -0.87 10.22
N SER A 101 17.94 -1.80 11.16
CA SER A 101 16.60 -2.06 11.74
C SER A 101 15.95 -0.80 12.34
N ARG A 102 16.74 0.09 12.97
CA ARG A 102 16.24 1.37 13.49
C ARG A 102 15.74 2.28 12.35
N GLN A 103 16.44 2.32 11.22
CA GLN A 103 16.03 3.10 10.06
C GLN A 103 14.82 2.49 9.36
N LEU A 104 14.73 1.17 9.24
CA LEU A 104 13.55 0.47 8.72
C LEU A 104 12.30 0.72 9.57
N ASN A 105 12.43 0.83 10.90
CA ASN A 105 11.32 1.28 11.74
C ASN A 105 10.88 2.72 11.44
N ARG A 106 11.80 3.60 11.04
CA ARG A 106 11.45 4.96 10.58
C ARG A 106 10.73 4.92 9.22
N ILE A 107 11.16 4.04 8.32
CA ILE A 107 10.50 3.78 7.02
C ILE A 107 9.06 3.31 7.23
N SER A 108 8.81 2.35 8.13
CA SER A 108 7.44 1.90 8.41
C SER A 108 6.53 3.04 8.87
N LYS A 109 7.05 4.01 9.65
CA LYS A 109 6.28 5.19 10.07
C LYS A 109 5.96 6.16 8.92
N ARG A 110 6.69 6.10 7.81
CA ARG A 110 6.41 6.92 6.61
C ARG A 110 5.31 6.31 5.76
N ALA A 111 5.28 4.99 5.65
CA ALA A 111 4.16 4.31 5.01
C ALA A 111 2.82 4.67 5.68
N SER A 112 2.75 4.84 7.01
CA SER A 112 1.53 5.32 7.67
C SER A 112 1.12 6.75 7.25
N LEU A 113 2.07 7.62 6.89
CA LEU A 113 1.78 8.96 6.40
C LEU A 113 1.25 8.90 4.96
N GLY A 114 1.83 8.05 4.11
CA GLY A 114 1.31 7.75 2.76
C GLY A 114 -0.12 7.21 2.81
N LEU A 115 -0.39 6.27 3.73
CA LEU A 115 -1.73 5.78 3.97
C LEU A 115 -2.69 6.91 4.41
N ALA A 116 -2.29 7.78 5.33
CA ALA A 116 -3.11 8.89 5.79
C ALA A 116 -3.51 9.87 4.66
N ARG A 117 -2.70 9.99 3.60
CA ARG A 117 -3.01 10.82 2.42
C ARG A 117 -4.21 10.31 1.61
N THR A 118 -4.55 9.03 1.76
CA THR A 118 -5.79 8.44 1.21
C THR A 118 -7.01 8.67 2.11
N GLY A 119 -6.82 9.36 3.25
CA GLY A 119 -7.86 9.90 4.12
C GLY A 119 -8.30 9.02 5.28
N THR A 120 -7.74 7.81 5.46
CA THR A 120 -8.05 6.99 6.65
C THR A 120 -7.54 7.65 7.93
N THR A 121 -8.28 7.44 9.02
CA THR A 121 -7.95 7.93 10.36
C THR A 121 -7.49 6.82 11.31
N ALA A 122 -7.18 5.63 10.79
CA ALA A 122 -6.80 4.45 11.59
C ALA A 122 -7.79 4.18 12.74
N ASN A 123 -9.09 4.06 12.38
CA ASN A 123 -10.18 3.86 13.34
C ASN A 123 -9.91 2.68 14.29
N ASN A 124 -10.44 2.73 15.51
CA ASN A 124 -10.21 1.72 16.56
C ASN A 124 -10.38 0.25 16.11
N GLY A 125 -11.33 -0.02 15.22
CA GLY A 125 -11.57 -1.36 14.68
C GLY A 125 -10.73 -1.73 13.45
N SER A 126 -9.69 -0.95 13.14
CA SER A 126 -8.81 -1.13 11.99
C SER A 126 -7.44 -1.63 12.43
N GLY A 127 -7.05 -2.81 11.97
CA GLY A 127 -5.70 -3.34 12.17
C GLY A 127 -4.74 -2.78 11.13
N GLU A 128 -3.89 -1.85 11.52
CA GLU A 128 -2.89 -1.20 10.68
C GLU A 128 -1.50 -1.79 10.99
N ILE A 129 -0.95 -2.64 10.12
CA ILE A 129 0.36 -3.27 10.35
C ILE A 129 1.30 -3.00 9.18
N ILE A 130 2.51 -2.55 9.49
CA ILE A 130 3.52 -2.15 8.50
C ILE A 130 4.82 -2.89 8.78
N LEU A 131 5.33 -3.59 7.76
CA LEU A 131 6.62 -4.26 7.78
C LEU A 131 7.54 -3.61 6.74
N SER A 132 8.75 -3.24 7.13
CA SER A 132 9.77 -2.73 6.21
C SER A 132 11.02 -3.59 6.27
N PHE A 133 11.59 -3.92 5.11
CA PHE A 133 12.86 -4.65 5.02
C PHE A 133 13.78 -4.06 3.94
N SER A 134 15.08 -4.29 4.11
CA SER A 134 16.11 -3.93 3.12
C SER A 134 16.65 -5.19 2.45
N THR A 135 16.94 -5.10 1.15
CA THR A 135 17.62 -6.15 0.37
C THR A 135 19.12 -5.86 0.17
N ALA A 136 19.63 -4.75 0.72
CA ALA A 136 21.01 -4.29 0.51
C ALA A 136 22.08 -5.24 1.05
N TYR A 137 21.77 -5.97 2.12
CA TYR A 137 22.67 -6.96 2.71
C TYR A 137 21.91 -8.13 3.31
N LYS A 138 22.56 -9.29 3.32
CA LYS A 138 22.03 -10.55 3.87
C LYS A 138 22.75 -10.88 5.16
N ILE A 139 21.98 -11.20 6.21
CA ILE A 139 22.54 -11.68 7.47
C ILE A 139 22.60 -13.22 7.41
N PRO A 140 23.79 -13.84 7.50
CA PRO A 140 23.90 -15.29 7.46
C PRO A 140 23.26 -15.91 8.70
N HIS A 141 22.61 -17.06 8.52
CA HIS A 141 22.01 -17.80 9.63
C HIS A 141 23.08 -18.35 10.60
N TYR A 142 24.22 -18.77 10.05
CA TYR A 142 25.39 -19.26 10.78
C TYR A 142 26.64 -18.49 10.29
N PRO A 143 26.98 -17.34 10.90
CA PRO A 143 28.19 -16.61 10.54
C PRO A 143 29.45 -17.40 10.96
N GLU A 144 30.41 -17.54 10.05
CA GLU A 144 31.74 -18.08 10.37
C GLU A 144 32.63 -17.02 11.04
N GLU A 145 32.56 -15.78 10.53
CA GLU A 145 33.30 -14.64 11.05
C GLU A 145 32.61 -14.02 12.27
N PHE A 146 33.41 -13.51 13.22
CA PHE A 146 32.89 -12.86 14.44
C PHE A 146 32.22 -11.51 14.16
N THR A 147 32.65 -10.81 13.11
CA THR A 147 32.12 -9.49 12.70
C THR A 147 31.83 -9.44 11.21
N CYS A 148 30.91 -8.57 10.80
CA CYS A 148 30.69 -8.23 9.40
C CYS A 148 30.70 -6.71 9.21
N ASP A 149 31.28 -6.28 8.09
CA ASP A 149 31.24 -4.88 7.67
C ASP A 149 29.99 -4.61 6.85
N VAL A 150 29.21 -3.60 7.25
CA VAL A 150 28.02 -3.16 6.52
C VAL A 150 28.10 -1.68 6.19
N LYS A 151 27.78 -1.34 4.94
CA LYS A 151 27.51 0.05 4.56
C LYS A 151 26.13 0.42 5.09
N ILE A 152 25.98 1.65 5.57
CA ILE A 152 24.70 2.17 6.07
C ILE A 152 24.50 3.56 5.46
N LEU A 153 23.29 3.82 4.96
CA LEU A 153 22.89 5.15 4.51
C LEU A 153 22.87 6.10 5.72
N SER A 154 23.57 7.23 5.61
CA SER A 154 23.56 8.26 6.65
C SER A 154 22.16 8.83 6.84
N ASP A 155 21.73 8.98 8.10
CA ASP A 155 20.40 9.50 8.44
C ASP A 155 20.13 10.89 7.86
N THR A 156 21.17 11.70 7.61
CA THR A 156 21.05 13.03 7.00
C THR A 156 20.50 12.98 5.57
N HIS A 157 20.67 11.85 4.87
CA HIS A 157 20.29 11.68 3.47
C HIS A 157 19.05 10.80 3.26
N ILE A 158 18.34 10.42 4.33
CA ILE A 158 17.23 9.44 4.23
C ILE A 158 15.89 10.04 3.78
N ASN A 159 15.73 11.37 3.80
CA ASN A 159 14.45 12.02 3.52
C ASN A 159 13.87 11.70 2.13
N PRO A 160 14.65 11.66 1.03
CA PRO A 160 14.11 11.26 -0.27
C PRO A 160 13.48 9.86 -0.24
N LEU A 161 14.06 8.92 0.50
CA LEU A 161 13.50 7.59 0.67
C LEU A 161 12.20 7.61 1.50
N PHE A 162 12.07 8.54 2.46
CA PHE A 162 10.83 8.74 3.20
C PHE A 162 9.70 9.23 2.28
N GLU A 163 9.97 10.24 1.47
CA GLU A 163 9.01 10.79 0.50
C GLU A 163 8.60 9.72 -0.52
N ALA A 164 9.58 8.97 -1.05
CA ALA A 164 9.33 7.85 -1.96
C ALA A 164 8.40 6.79 -1.36
N VAL A 165 8.57 6.45 -0.08
CA VAL A 165 7.71 5.48 0.62
C VAL A 165 6.31 6.05 0.87
N GLU A 166 6.18 7.33 1.20
CA GLU A 166 4.88 7.98 1.35
C GLU A 166 4.09 7.95 0.03
N GLU A 167 4.72 8.34 -1.07
CA GLU A 167 4.11 8.35 -2.40
C GLU A 167 3.76 6.94 -2.88
N ALA A 168 4.68 5.99 -2.76
CA ALA A 168 4.44 4.61 -3.16
C ALA A 168 3.31 3.98 -2.32
N THR A 169 3.20 4.32 -1.04
CA THR A 169 2.10 3.81 -0.20
C THR A 169 0.75 4.42 -0.58
N GLU A 170 0.69 5.74 -0.80
CA GLU A 170 -0.53 6.41 -1.28
C GLU A 170 -1.01 5.77 -2.59
N GLU A 171 -0.12 5.62 -3.56
CA GLU A 171 -0.44 5.05 -4.86
C GLU A 171 -0.80 3.57 -4.79
N ALA A 172 -0.11 2.74 -4.00
CA ALA A 172 -0.43 1.33 -3.86
C ALA A 172 -1.86 1.09 -3.34
N VAL A 173 -2.34 1.92 -2.40
CA VAL A 173 -3.74 1.87 -1.94
C VAL A 173 -4.71 2.27 -3.05
N ILE A 174 -4.37 3.28 -3.85
CA ILE A 174 -5.18 3.71 -4.99
C ILE A 174 -5.21 2.62 -6.07
N ASN A 175 -4.08 1.98 -6.37
CA ASN A 175 -3.99 0.89 -7.34
C ASN A 175 -4.82 -0.32 -6.90
N ALA A 176 -4.84 -0.65 -5.61
CA ALA A 176 -5.71 -1.70 -5.08
C ALA A 176 -7.20 -1.43 -5.37
N LEU A 177 -7.64 -0.18 -5.27
CA LEU A 177 -9.01 0.23 -5.60
C LEU A 177 -9.27 0.21 -7.12
N CYS A 178 -8.31 0.69 -7.91
CA CYS A 178 -8.42 0.78 -9.37
C CYS A 178 -8.42 -0.59 -10.06
N ALA A 179 -7.62 -1.53 -9.57
CA ALA A 179 -7.52 -2.88 -10.12
C ALA A 179 -8.65 -3.82 -9.65
N ALA A 180 -9.33 -3.47 -8.56
CA ALA A 180 -10.39 -4.31 -8.00
C ALA A 180 -11.64 -4.34 -8.89
N THR A 181 -12.29 -5.51 -8.95
CA THR A 181 -13.52 -5.75 -9.71
C THR A 181 -14.70 -6.01 -8.79
N THR A 182 -15.91 -5.58 -9.20
CA THR A 182 -17.14 -5.82 -8.43
C THR A 182 -17.29 -7.30 -8.12
N MET A 183 -17.58 -7.62 -6.86
CA MET A 183 -17.66 -9.00 -6.39
C MET A 183 -18.94 -9.22 -5.58
N LYS A 184 -19.62 -10.33 -5.89
CA LYS A 184 -20.68 -10.89 -5.05
C LYS A 184 -20.07 -11.96 -4.14
N GLY A 185 -20.23 -11.79 -2.84
CA GLY A 185 -19.73 -12.69 -1.81
C GLY A 185 -20.85 -13.46 -1.10
N ARG A 186 -20.56 -13.87 0.14
CA ARG A 186 -21.53 -14.55 1.03
C ARG A 186 -22.80 -13.72 1.24
N ASP A 187 -23.91 -14.40 1.52
CA ASP A 187 -25.21 -13.78 1.87
C ASP A 187 -25.66 -12.73 0.84
N ASP A 188 -25.39 -12.99 -0.45
CA ASP A 188 -25.66 -12.10 -1.58
C ASP A 188 -25.06 -10.69 -1.47
N ASN A 189 -24.06 -10.50 -0.61
CA ASN A 189 -23.40 -9.21 -0.43
C ASN A 189 -22.62 -8.83 -1.69
N ILE A 190 -22.96 -7.69 -2.28
CA ILE A 190 -22.23 -7.13 -3.42
C ILE A 190 -21.38 -5.96 -2.94
N VAL A 191 -20.12 -5.94 -3.35
CA VAL A 191 -19.20 -4.82 -3.16
C VAL A 191 -18.73 -4.36 -4.53
N TYR A 192 -19.00 -3.09 -4.83
CA TYR A 192 -18.75 -2.50 -6.14
C TYR A 192 -17.31 -2.02 -6.28
N THR A 193 -16.76 -2.13 -7.49
CA THR A 193 -15.51 -1.46 -7.87
C THR A 193 -15.64 0.07 -7.79
N LEU A 194 -14.51 0.76 -7.64
CA LEU A 194 -14.44 2.21 -7.78
C LEU A 194 -14.68 2.60 -9.25
N PRO A 195 -15.74 3.36 -9.58
CA PRO A 195 -16.02 3.72 -10.97
C PRO A 195 -15.02 4.76 -11.50
N LEU A 196 -13.99 4.29 -12.21
CA LEU A 196 -12.87 5.13 -12.67
C LEU A 196 -13.29 6.32 -13.55
N ASP A 197 -14.35 6.17 -14.36
CA ASP A 197 -14.86 7.28 -15.17
C ASP A 197 -15.41 8.42 -14.30
N ARG A 198 -16.03 8.09 -13.15
CA ARG A 198 -16.48 9.10 -12.19
C ARG A 198 -15.31 9.76 -11.48
N VAL A 199 -14.25 9.00 -11.16
CA VAL A 199 -13.02 9.57 -10.62
C VAL A 199 -12.41 10.58 -11.60
N LYS A 200 -12.32 10.25 -12.90
CA LYS A 200 -11.85 11.17 -13.95
C LYS A 200 -12.73 12.42 -14.06
N MET A 201 -14.06 12.27 -13.99
CA MET A 201 -14.97 13.43 -13.97
C MET A 201 -14.76 14.33 -12.75
N ILE A 202 -14.52 13.75 -11.57
CA ILE A 202 -14.20 14.49 -10.35
C ILE A 202 -12.84 15.20 -10.51
N MET A 203 -11.82 14.53 -11.01
CA MET A 203 -10.52 15.15 -11.28
C MET A 203 -10.66 16.38 -12.19
N LYS A 204 -11.39 16.23 -13.30
CA LYS A 204 -11.69 17.34 -14.22
C LYS A 204 -12.47 18.47 -13.55
N LYS A 205 -13.47 18.15 -12.72
CA LYS A 205 -14.26 19.14 -11.95
C LYS A 205 -13.36 20.00 -11.05
N TYR A 206 -12.30 19.42 -10.49
CA TYR A 206 -11.35 20.08 -9.60
C TYR A 206 -10.09 20.60 -10.32
N GLY A 207 -10.07 20.62 -11.66
CA GLY A 207 -8.98 21.19 -12.44
C GLY A 207 -7.72 20.33 -12.54
N LEU A 208 -7.79 19.05 -12.18
CA LEU A 208 -6.73 18.09 -12.45
C LEU A 208 -6.99 17.44 -13.83
N GLN A 209 -5.95 17.41 -14.68
CA GLN A 209 -5.97 16.69 -15.96
C GLN A 209 -5.61 15.21 -15.77
#